data_AF-A0A4C1V6M6-F1
#
_entry.id   AF-A0A4C1V6M6-F1
#
_cell.length_a   1.000
_cell.length_b   1.000
_cell.length_c   1.000
_cell.angle_alpha   90.00
_cell.angle_beta   90.00
_cell.angle_gamma   90.00
#
_symmetry.space_group_name_H-M   'P 1'
#
loop_
_entity.id
_entity.type
_entity.pdbx_description
1 polymer ?
#
loop_
_entity_poly.entity_id
_entity_poly.type
_entity_poly.pdbx_seq_one_letter_code
_entity_poly.pdbx_strand_id
1 'polypeptide(L)'
;MPLMRGPCAVADPREAQTLERGRIARDNGAAALRVDTTSAYSAAAADRLGYQRVFNVDYASLADAPLPDPPHTAASVYIKRT
;
A
#
# COMPACT_ATOMS: atom_id res chain seq x y z
N MET A 1 -9.93 33.90 1.61
CA MET A 1 -9.70 32.94 2.71
C MET A 1 -9.94 31.53 2.15
N PRO A 2 -8.91 30.75 1.77
CA PRO A 2 -9.16 29.38 1.36
C PRO A 2 -9.38 28.51 2.60
N LEU A 3 -10.42 27.68 2.52
CA LEU A 3 -10.86 26.77 3.56
C LEU A 3 -9.73 25.81 3.95
N MET A 4 -9.39 25.80 5.24
CA MET A 4 -8.58 24.75 5.87
C MET A 4 -9.21 23.39 5.56
N ARG A 5 -8.51 22.55 4.78
CA ARG A 5 -8.86 21.14 4.64
C ARG A 5 -8.69 20.50 6.01
N GLY A 6 -9.81 20.18 6.67
CA GLY A 6 -9.83 19.38 7.88
C GLY A 6 -9.10 18.04 7.67
N PRO A 7 -8.68 17.35 8.76
CA PRO A 7 -7.96 16.10 8.64
C PRO A 7 -8.81 15.14 7.81
N CYS A 8 -8.25 14.67 6.70
CA CYS A 8 -8.83 13.61 5.89
C CYS A 8 -9.05 12.44 6.85
N ALA A 9 -10.30 12.19 7.24
CA ALA A 9 -10.64 11.17 8.24
C ALA A 9 -10.15 9.83 7.71
N VAL A 10 -9.02 9.36 8.24
CA VAL A 10 -8.47 8.08 7.85
C VAL A 10 -9.32 7.04 8.55
N ALA A 11 -10.14 6.31 7.79
CA ALA A 11 -11.12 5.38 8.34
C ALA A 11 -10.48 4.18 9.06
N ASP A 12 -9.19 3.90 8.82
CA ASP A 12 -8.44 2.81 9.44
C ASP A 12 -7.08 3.27 10.00
N PRO A 13 -6.72 2.90 11.25
CA PRO A 13 -5.43 3.25 11.87
C PRO A 13 -4.19 2.71 11.12
N ARG A 14 -4.32 1.67 10.29
CA ARG A 14 -3.22 1.13 9.46
C ARG A 14 -2.99 1.97 8.20
N GLU A 15 -4.05 2.56 7.66
CA GLU A 15 -3.94 3.54 6.58
C GLU A 15 -3.28 4.83 7.09
N ALA A 16 -3.57 5.22 8.34
CA ALA A 16 -2.95 6.38 8.98
C ALA A 16 -1.42 6.22 9.09
N GLN A 17 -0.95 5.01 9.45
CA GLN A 17 0.48 4.69 9.43
C GLN A 17 1.09 4.77 8.04
N THR A 18 0.36 4.37 7.00
CA THR A 18 0.83 4.44 5.60
C THR A 18 0.95 5.88 5.12
N LEU A 19 0.00 6.74 5.51
CA LEU A 19 0.05 8.18 5.23
C LEU A 19 1.22 8.86 5.97
N GLU A 20 1.45 8.51 7.24
CA GLU A 20 2.56 9.08 8.02
C GLU A 20 3.92 8.68 7.46
N ARG A 21 4.09 7.40 7.06
CA ARG A 21 5.29 6.97 6.34
C ARG A 21 5.51 7.78 5.07
N GLY A 22 4.44 8.11 4.35
CA GLY A 22 4.54 8.94 3.17
C GLY A 22 4.83 10.43 3.43
N ARG A 23 4.45 10.94 4.61
CA ARG A 23 4.89 12.26 5.07
C ARG A 23 6.39 12.25 5.37
N ILE A 24 6.86 11.29 6.17
CA ILE A 24 8.28 11.13 6.52
C ILE A 24 9.14 10.94 5.27
N ALA A 25 8.73 10.11 4.32
CA ALA A 25 9.49 9.87 3.10
C ALA A 25 9.63 11.15 2.24
N ARG A 26 8.57 11.95 2.12
CA ARG A 26 8.62 13.26 1.44
C ARG A 26 9.57 14.22 2.15
N ASP A 27 9.51 14.29 3.48
CA ASP A 27 10.38 15.15 4.28
C ASP A 27 11.86 14.78 4.13
N ASN A 28 12.16 13.51 3.81
CA ASN A 28 13.52 13.01 3.56
C ASN A 28 13.93 13.06 2.07
N GLY A 29 13.11 13.65 1.19
CA GLY A 29 13.43 13.76 -0.24
C GLY A 29 13.33 12.45 -1.02
N ALA A 30 12.61 11.44 -0.52
CA ALA A 30 12.34 10.24 -1.28
C ALA A 30 11.54 10.60 -2.55
N ALA A 31 11.84 9.94 -3.66
CA ALA A 31 11.14 10.14 -4.95
C ALA A 31 9.91 9.22 -5.13
N ALA A 32 9.84 8.13 -4.36
CA ALA A 32 8.71 7.21 -4.37
C ALA A 32 8.65 6.37 -3.08
N LEU A 33 7.49 5.78 -2.85
CA LEU A 33 7.21 4.79 -1.82
C LEU A 33 6.83 3.46 -2.48
N ARG A 34 7.40 2.37 -1.99
CA ARG A 34 7.01 1.00 -2.35
C ARG A 34 6.29 0.35 -1.18
N VAL A 35 5.21 -0.37 -1.48
CA VAL A 35 4.48 -1.21 -0.51
C VAL A 35 4.28 -2.58 -1.12
N ASP A 36 4.74 -3.61 -0.42
CA ASP A 36 4.43 -5.01 -0.74
C ASP A 36 3.19 -5.42 0.06
N THR A 37 2.18 -5.93 -0.64
CA THR A 37 0.89 -6.32 -0.08
C THR A 37 0.68 -7.82 -0.29
N THR A 38 0.35 -8.52 0.78
CA THR A 38 0.16 -9.98 0.78
C THR A 38 -1.26 -10.39 1.17
N SER A 39 -2.17 -9.43 1.33
CA SER A 39 -3.57 -9.67 1.66
C SER A 39 -4.48 -8.75 0.85
N ALA A 40 -5.71 -9.21 0.61
CA ALA A 40 -6.71 -8.41 -0.11
C ALA A 40 -7.01 -7.07 0.59
N TYR A 41 -6.93 -7.04 1.92
CA TYR A 41 -7.14 -5.83 2.71
C TYR A 41 -6.09 -4.76 2.43
N SER A 42 -4.80 -5.13 2.47
CA SER A 42 -3.71 -4.16 2.27
C SER A 42 -3.58 -3.74 0.80
N ALA A 43 -3.88 -4.63 -0.14
CA ALA A 43 -3.99 -4.29 -1.56
C ALA A 43 -5.09 -3.24 -1.79
N ALA A 44 -6.29 -3.45 -1.23
CA ALA A 44 -7.38 -2.49 -1.34
C ALA A 44 -7.07 -1.14 -0.66
N ALA A 45 -6.36 -1.15 0.47
CA ALA A 45 -5.89 0.07 1.12
C ALA A 45 -4.89 0.84 0.23
N ALA A 46 -3.92 0.15 -0.38
CA ALA A 46 -2.97 0.77 -1.30
C ALA A 46 -3.67 1.38 -2.52
N ASP A 47 -4.66 0.68 -3.09
CA ASP A 47 -5.50 1.19 -4.19
C ASP A 47 -6.27 2.46 -3.75
N ARG A 48 -6.90 2.47 -2.56
CA ARG A 48 -7.59 3.66 -2.02
C ARG A 48 -6.67 4.85 -1.80
N LEU A 49 -5.43 4.59 -1.36
CA LEU A 49 -4.43 5.62 -1.09
C LEU A 49 -3.72 6.14 -2.36
N GLY A 50 -4.13 5.66 -3.54
CA GLY A 50 -3.60 6.11 -4.83
C GLY A 50 -2.22 5.57 -5.16
N TYR A 51 -1.85 4.40 -4.64
CA TYR A 51 -0.68 3.68 -5.13
C TYR A 51 -1.02 2.98 -6.45
N GLN A 52 -0.06 2.91 -7.35
CA GLN A 52 -0.17 2.14 -8.58
C GLN A 52 0.38 0.74 -8.36
N ARG A 53 -0.40 -0.28 -8.69
CA ARG A 53 0.07 -1.67 -8.73
C ARG A 53 1.05 -1.85 -9.90
N VAL A 54 2.26 -2.30 -9.61
CA VAL A 54 3.32 -2.51 -10.62
C VAL A 54 3.66 -3.98 -10.82
N PHE A 55 3.34 -4.82 -9.85
CA PHE A 55 3.58 -6.27 -9.94
C PHE A 55 2.49 -7.02 -9.16
N ASN A 56 2.14 -8.20 -9.65
CA ASN A 56 1.28 -9.13 -8.95
C ASN A 56 1.70 -10.57 -9.30
N VAL A 57 1.78 -11.42 -8.29
CA VAL A 57 2.06 -12.84 -8.46
C VAL A 57 1.05 -13.66 -7.65
N ASP A 58 0.49 -14.67 -8.29
CA ASP A 58 -0.31 -15.69 -7.63
C ASP A 58 0.63 -16.68 -6.97
N TYR A 59 0.40 -17.04 -5.70
CA TYR A 59 1.26 -18.04 -5.05
C TYR A 59 1.17 -19.40 -5.74
N ALA A 60 0.03 -19.73 -6.36
CA ALA A 60 -0.16 -20.99 -7.08
C ALA A 60 0.71 -21.11 -8.35
N SER A 61 1.23 -20.00 -8.87
CA SER A 61 2.11 -20.03 -10.06
C SER A 61 3.60 -20.21 -9.72
N LEU A 62 3.95 -20.20 -8.43
CA LEU A 62 5.32 -20.35 -7.96
C LEU A 62 5.61 -21.81 -7.62
N ALA A 63 6.48 -22.45 -8.40
CA ALA A 63 6.81 -23.87 -8.26
C ALA A 63 7.47 -24.23 -6.92
N ASP A 64 8.33 -23.34 -6.41
CA ASP A 64 9.19 -23.60 -5.24
C ASP A 64 8.92 -22.66 -4.06
N ALA A 65 7.78 -21.95 -4.05
CA ALA A 65 7.47 -20.99 -2.99
C ALA A 65 6.58 -21.62 -1.90
N PRO A 66 6.75 -21.20 -0.63
CA PRO A 66 5.80 -21.56 0.42
C PRO A 66 4.42 -20.98 0.07
N LEU A 67 3.44 -21.86 -0.06
CA LEU A 67 2.03 -21.51 -0.25
C LEU A 67 1.44 -21.10 1.10
N PRO A 68 1.04 -19.84 1.29
CA PRO A 68 0.40 -19.43 2.53
C PRO A 68 -1.01 -20.02 2.64
N ASP A 69 -1.50 -20.19 3.87
CA ASP A 69 -2.86 -20.67 4.09
C ASP A 69 -3.90 -19.69 3.52
N PRO A 70 -5.07 -20.19 3.08
CA PRO A 70 -6.20 -19.34 2.72
C PRO A 70 -6.50 -18.33 3.86
N PRO A 71 -6.82 -17.05 3.55
CA PRO A 71 -7.26 -16.51 2.26
C PRO A 71 -6.15 -15.86 1.41
N HIS A 72 -4.88 -16.12 1.70
CA HIS A 72 -3.76 -15.49 0.99
C HIS A 72 -3.50 -16.16 -0.36
N THR A 73 -3.92 -15.53 -1.45
CA THR A 73 -3.79 -16.09 -2.81
C THR A 73 -2.75 -15.41 -3.67
N ALA A 74 -2.43 -14.14 -3.41
CA ALA A 74 -1.48 -13.39 -4.21
C ALA A 74 -0.65 -12.41 -3.38
N ALA A 75 0.51 -12.05 -3.93
CA ALA A 75 1.31 -10.92 -3.50
C ALA A 75 1.32 -9.85 -4.59
N SER A 76 1.08 -8.60 -4.19
CA SER A 76 1.07 -7.43 -5.09
C SER A 76 2.06 -6.38 -4.61
N VAL A 77 2.80 -5.78 -5.53
CA VAL A 77 3.71 -4.66 -5.26
C VAL A 77 3.09 -3.38 -5.81
N TYR A 78 3.11 -2.36 -4.96
CA TYR A 78 2.53 -1.05 -5.21
C TYR A 78 3.59 0.04 -5.09
N ILE A 79 3.53 1.03 -5.97
CA ILE A 79 4.41 2.20 -5.96
C ILE A 79 3.57 3.48 -6.00
N LYS A 80 3.96 4.47 -5.19
CA LYS A 80 3.40 5.82 -5.23
C LYS A 80 4.53 6.84 -5.31
N ARG A 81 4.42 7.78 -6.23
CA ARG A 81 5.33 8.94 -6.29
C ARG A 81 5.00 9.89 -5.14
N THR A 82 6.04 10.37 -4.48
CA THR A 82 5.99 11.28 -3.33
C THR A 82 5.86 12.74 -3.75
#